data_AF-A0A8B6H2P5-F1
#
_entry.id   AF-A0A8B6H2P5-F1
#
_cell.length_a   1.000
_cell.length_b   1.000
_cell.length_c   1.000
_cell.angle_alpha   90.00
_cell.angle_beta   90.00
_cell.angle_gamma   90.00
#
_symmetry.space_group_name_H-M   'P 1'
#
loop_
_entity.id
_entity.type
_entity.pdbx_description
1 polymer ?
#
loop_
_entity_poly.entity_id
_entity_poly.type
_entity_poly.pdbx_seq_one_letter_code
_entity_poly.pdbx_strand_id
1 'polypeptide(L)'
;MHKMNISGDNWLLFRAWYEDLTTKVKWEGNYSRGFKEKQGVRQGGVWSPTAYKVFINSLLKIYEEKQNWSYIGSIYCGAPTVADDVTLIANDPYDLQTMINIQMDHANKFRYTISEQKSCVLKIGDKSEHSWYMNDQKLNTPINATHLGIKRDINSKFGVKEVVPDRIQTARKTVYALMGAGLYGLNGINPKVSVT
;
A
#
# COMPACT_ATOMS: atom_id res chain seq x y z
N MET A 1 4.67 -17.23 -9.77
CA MET A 1 3.86 -18.47 -9.63
C MET A 1 4.67 -19.72 -9.93
N HIS A 2 5.28 -19.89 -11.11
CA HIS A 2 6.14 -21.06 -11.40
C HIS A 2 7.33 -21.19 -10.41
N LYS A 3 7.91 -20.05 -10.00
CA LYS A 3 8.95 -19.98 -8.95
C LYS A 3 8.47 -20.36 -7.54
N MET A 4 7.16 -20.53 -7.33
CA MET A 4 6.57 -20.99 -6.06
C MET A 4 6.15 -22.46 -6.12
N ASN A 5 6.66 -23.20 -7.11
CA ASN A 5 6.38 -24.62 -7.31
C ASN A 5 4.90 -24.95 -7.62
N ILE A 6 4.11 -23.95 -8.02
CA ILE A 6 2.75 -24.18 -8.55
C ILE A 6 2.90 -24.71 -9.98
N SER A 7 2.59 -25.99 -10.16
CA SER A 7 2.74 -26.71 -11.43
C SER A 7 1.53 -27.62 -11.70
N GLY A 8 1.48 -28.20 -12.91
CA GLY A 8 0.41 -29.12 -13.32
C GLY A 8 -0.98 -28.50 -13.28
N ASP A 9 -1.94 -29.25 -12.77
CA ASP A 9 -3.37 -28.88 -12.76
C ASP A 9 -3.66 -27.58 -11.98
N ASN A 10 -2.92 -27.32 -10.90
CA ASN A 10 -3.07 -26.09 -10.12
C ASN A 10 -2.67 -24.84 -10.94
N TRP A 11 -1.66 -24.96 -11.80
CA TRP A 11 -1.28 -23.87 -12.70
C TRP A 11 -2.34 -23.65 -13.79
N LEU A 12 -2.89 -24.73 -14.34
CA LEU A 12 -3.97 -24.66 -15.33
C LEU A 12 -5.23 -24.03 -14.74
N LEU A 13 -5.62 -24.41 -13.52
CA LEU A 13 -6.73 -23.81 -12.79
C LEU A 13 -6.48 -22.31 -12.55
N PHE A 14 -5.28 -21.95 -12.11
CA PHE A 14 -4.93 -20.55 -11.89
C PHE A 14 -4.98 -19.75 -13.19
N ARG A 15 -4.48 -20.29 -14.30
CA ARG A 15 -4.61 -19.64 -15.62
C ARG A 15 -6.07 -19.50 -16.02
N ALA A 16 -6.88 -20.55 -15.88
CA ALA A 16 -8.30 -20.49 -16.20
C ALA A 16 -9.07 -19.45 -15.36
N TRP A 17 -8.64 -19.18 -14.12
CA TRP A 17 -9.22 -18.12 -13.29
C TRP A 17 -8.85 -16.70 -13.70
N TYR A 18 -7.74 -16.51 -14.41
CA TYR A 18 -7.23 -15.18 -14.76
C TYR A 18 -7.16 -14.92 -16.28
N GLU A 19 -7.38 -15.93 -17.12
CA GLU A 19 -7.51 -15.80 -18.58
C GLU A 19 -8.95 -15.41 -18.97
N ASP A 20 -9.05 -14.47 -19.92
CA ASP A 20 -10.30 -13.93 -20.49
C ASP A 20 -11.39 -13.49 -19.48
N LEU A 21 -10.95 -12.96 -18.33
CA LEU A 21 -11.83 -12.46 -17.29
C LEU A 21 -12.78 -11.37 -17.81
N THR A 22 -14.08 -11.55 -17.54
CA THR A 22 -15.11 -10.53 -17.80
C THR A 22 -15.83 -10.18 -16.50
N THR A 23 -15.86 -8.90 -16.16
CA THR A 23 -16.45 -8.39 -14.92
C THR A 23 -17.69 -7.54 -15.21
N LYS A 24 -18.67 -7.63 -14.30
CA LYS A 24 -19.89 -6.82 -14.27
C LYS A 24 -20.09 -6.28 -12.86
N VAL A 25 -20.58 -5.05 -12.75
CA VAL A 25 -20.96 -4.43 -11.49
C VAL A 25 -22.45 -4.65 -11.27
N LYS A 26 -22.85 -5.14 -10.11
CA LYS A 26 -24.25 -5.22 -9.70
C LYS A 26 -24.59 -4.03 -8.81
N TRP A 27 -25.55 -3.21 -9.22
CA TRP A 27 -26.03 -2.05 -8.46
C TRP A 27 -27.56 -2.03 -8.50
N GLU A 28 -28.20 -1.96 -7.32
CA GLU A 28 -29.68 -1.94 -7.19
C GLU A 28 -30.40 -3.01 -8.01
N GLY A 29 -29.92 -4.25 -7.95
CA GLY A 29 -30.50 -5.39 -8.68
C GLY A 29 -30.15 -5.43 -10.18
N ASN A 30 -29.59 -4.36 -10.74
CA ASN A 30 -29.22 -4.27 -12.14
C ASN A 30 -27.73 -4.56 -12.36
N TYR A 31 -27.38 -5.15 -13.51
CA TYR A 31 -26.00 -5.40 -13.89
C TYR A 31 -25.52 -4.37 -14.92
N SER A 32 -24.28 -3.91 -14.77
CA SER A 32 -23.61 -3.13 -15.79
C SER A 32 -23.34 -3.98 -17.04
N ARG A 33 -23.00 -3.31 -18.15
CA ARG A 33 -22.32 -3.96 -19.27
C ARG A 33 -21.04 -4.64 -18.77
N GLY A 34 -20.76 -5.82 -19.31
CA GLY A 34 -19.53 -6.55 -19.01
C GLY A 34 -18.32 -5.88 -19.67
N PHE A 35 -17.20 -5.86 -18.96
CA PHE A 35 -15.92 -5.42 -19.50
C PHE A 35 -14.85 -6.48 -19.26
N LYS A 36 -13.93 -6.64 -20.21
CA LYS A 36 -12.81 -7.58 -20.07
C LYS A 36 -11.72 -6.98 -19.20
N GLU A 37 -11.27 -7.74 -18.20
CA GLU A 37 -10.10 -7.39 -17.39
C GLU A 37 -8.83 -7.82 -18.15
N LYS A 38 -8.06 -6.85 -18.63
CA LYS A 38 -6.82 -7.14 -19.39
C LYS A 38 -5.57 -7.19 -18.53
N GLN A 39 -5.60 -6.57 -17.35
CA GLN A 39 -4.44 -6.43 -16.47
C GLN A 39 -4.90 -6.26 -15.03
N GLY A 40 -4.10 -6.81 -14.10
CA GLY A 40 -4.30 -6.68 -12.66
C GLY A 40 -4.83 -7.95 -12.02
N VAL A 41 -5.20 -7.82 -10.74
CA VAL A 41 -5.89 -8.85 -9.98
C VAL A 41 -7.28 -8.35 -9.62
N ARG A 42 -8.27 -9.23 -9.66
CA ARG A 42 -9.66 -8.88 -9.37
C ARG A 42 -9.82 -8.30 -7.97
N GLN A 43 -10.37 -7.10 -7.84
CA GLN A 43 -10.70 -6.54 -6.52
C GLN A 43 -11.80 -7.38 -5.83
N GLY A 44 -11.61 -7.69 -4.56
CA GLY A 44 -12.50 -8.58 -3.80
C GLY A 44 -12.34 -10.08 -4.12
N GLY A 45 -11.40 -10.45 -5.00
CA GLY A 45 -11.05 -11.86 -5.21
C GLY A 45 -10.28 -12.42 -4.00
N VAL A 46 -10.66 -13.60 -3.53
CA VAL A 46 -10.03 -14.26 -2.36
C VAL A 46 -8.53 -14.47 -2.55
N TRP A 47 -8.11 -14.80 -3.78
CA TRP A 47 -6.70 -15.05 -4.11
C TRP A 47 -5.91 -13.79 -4.51
N SER A 48 -6.59 -12.69 -4.80
CA SER A 48 -5.95 -11.46 -5.29
C SER A 48 -4.91 -10.89 -4.33
N PRO A 49 -5.12 -10.85 -2.99
CA PRO A 49 -4.09 -10.40 -2.05
C PRO A 49 -2.83 -11.29 -2.09
N THR A 50 -2.99 -12.61 -2.19
CA THR A 50 -1.87 -13.54 -2.27
C THR A 50 -1.10 -13.36 -3.57
N ALA A 51 -1.81 -13.27 -4.70
CA ALA A 51 -1.19 -13.01 -6.00
C ALA A 51 -0.40 -11.69 -6.00
N TYR A 52 -0.94 -10.64 -5.37
CA TYR A 52 -0.26 -9.37 -5.20
C TYR A 52 1.01 -9.49 -4.33
N LYS A 53 0.93 -10.20 -3.18
CA LYS A 53 2.11 -10.43 -2.32
C LYS A 53 3.23 -11.13 -3.06
N VAL A 54 2.91 -12.14 -3.85
CA VAL A 54 3.89 -12.87 -4.68
C VAL A 54 4.54 -11.97 -5.70
N PHE A 55 3.75 -11.09 -6.30
CA PHE A 55 4.21 -10.11 -7.26
C PHE A 55 5.17 -9.09 -6.63
N ILE A 56 4.75 -8.40 -5.55
CA ILE A 56 5.58 -7.35 -4.94
C ILE A 56 6.83 -7.92 -4.26
N ASN A 57 6.83 -9.20 -3.87
CA ASN A 57 7.99 -9.84 -3.24
C ASN A 57 9.23 -9.84 -4.14
N SER A 58 9.11 -9.79 -5.47
CA SER A 58 10.30 -9.69 -6.33
C SER A 58 11.02 -8.36 -6.17
N LEU A 59 10.29 -7.27 -5.92
CA LEU A 59 10.85 -5.96 -5.61
C LEU A 59 11.56 -5.97 -4.26
N LEU A 60 10.89 -6.52 -3.23
CA LEU A 60 11.44 -6.56 -1.88
C LEU A 60 12.76 -7.34 -1.82
N LYS A 61 12.87 -8.44 -2.57
CA LYS A 61 14.13 -9.18 -2.71
C LYS A 61 15.25 -8.36 -3.34
N ILE A 62 14.94 -7.54 -4.36
CA ILE A 62 15.94 -6.65 -4.97
C ILE A 62 16.48 -5.68 -3.91
N TYR A 63 15.62 -5.17 -3.02
CA TYR A 63 16.10 -4.38 -1.90
C TYR A 63 16.91 -5.22 -0.92
N GLU A 64 16.43 -6.36 -0.42
CA GLU A 64 17.16 -7.19 0.55
C GLU A 64 18.56 -7.63 0.06
N GLU A 65 18.72 -7.91 -1.23
CA GLU A 65 19.98 -8.38 -1.83
C GLU A 65 21.06 -7.28 -1.93
N LYS A 66 20.67 -6.02 -1.86
CA LYS A 66 21.58 -4.87 -2.00
C LYS A 66 22.13 -4.47 -0.62
N GLN A 67 23.44 -4.20 -0.56
CA GLN A 67 24.11 -3.73 0.66
C GLN A 67 23.86 -2.22 0.85
N ASN A 68 23.96 -1.73 2.10
CA ASN A 68 23.90 -0.32 2.51
C ASN A 68 22.53 0.36 2.72
N TRP A 69 21.44 -0.40 2.89
CA TRP A 69 20.15 0.20 3.31
C TRP A 69 20.07 0.46 4.83
N SER A 70 18.85 0.69 5.33
CA SER A 70 18.60 0.84 6.76
C SER A 70 18.32 -0.50 7.47
N TYR A 71 18.97 -0.67 8.62
CA TYR A 71 18.86 -1.84 9.50
C TYR A 71 18.66 -1.39 10.96
N ILE A 72 17.91 -2.18 11.73
CA ILE A 72 17.83 -2.06 13.19
C ILE A 72 18.50 -3.30 13.79
N GLY A 73 19.72 -3.13 14.30
CA GLY A 73 20.57 -4.28 14.65
C GLY A 73 20.83 -5.15 13.42
N SER A 74 20.43 -6.42 13.46
CA SER A 74 20.54 -7.36 12.33
C SER A 74 19.27 -7.44 11.47
N ILE A 75 18.24 -6.63 11.76
CA ILE A 75 16.94 -6.70 11.07
C ILE A 75 16.93 -5.67 9.94
N TYR A 76 16.69 -6.15 8.72
CA TYR A 76 16.49 -5.29 7.55
C TYR A 76 15.19 -4.47 7.70
N CYS A 77 15.28 -3.15 7.50
CA CYS A 77 14.16 -2.22 7.63
C CYS A 77 14.10 -1.21 6.48
N GLY A 78 14.78 -1.47 5.36
CA GLY A 78 14.87 -0.50 4.26
C GLY A 78 13.59 -0.32 3.46
N ALA A 79 12.73 -1.34 3.35
CA ALA A 79 11.53 -1.28 2.50
C ALA A 79 10.24 -1.81 3.16
N PRO A 80 9.85 -1.33 4.36
CA PRO A 80 8.57 -1.73 4.96
C PRO A 80 7.40 -1.43 4.01
N THR A 81 6.60 -2.46 3.76
CA THR A 81 5.55 -2.43 2.73
C THR A 81 4.25 -2.97 3.28
N VAL A 82 3.15 -2.28 3.00
CA VAL A 82 1.79 -2.68 3.38
C VAL A 82 0.88 -2.48 2.17
N ALA A 83 0.41 -3.59 1.59
CA ALA A 83 -0.33 -3.56 0.32
C ALA A 83 0.44 -2.74 -0.73
N ASP A 84 -0.19 -1.73 -1.33
CA ASP A 84 0.37 -0.83 -2.34
C ASP A 84 1.26 0.29 -1.77
N ASP A 85 1.24 0.51 -0.46
CA ASP A 85 2.12 1.49 0.19
C ASP A 85 3.51 0.88 0.46
N VAL A 86 4.53 1.39 -0.23
CA VAL A 86 5.95 1.05 0.00
C VAL A 86 6.63 2.26 0.66
N THR A 87 7.27 2.05 1.80
CA THR A 87 8.13 3.06 2.43
C THR A 87 9.58 2.68 2.26
N LEU A 88 10.39 3.62 1.76
CA LEU A 88 11.83 3.43 1.58
C LEU A 88 12.57 4.19 2.69
N ILE A 89 13.53 3.51 3.32
CA ILE A 89 14.34 4.05 4.42
C ILE A 89 15.80 3.84 4.05
N ALA A 90 16.54 4.95 4.00
CA ALA A 90 17.98 4.97 3.77
C ALA A 90 18.63 5.98 4.72
N ASN A 91 19.91 5.76 5.02
CA ASN A 91 20.70 6.65 5.86
C ASN A 91 21.44 7.73 5.05
N ASP A 92 21.53 7.54 3.74
CA ASP A 92 22.21 8.44 2.80
C ASP A 92 21.22 8.89 1.70
N PRO A 93 21.27 10.17 1.28
CA PRO A 93 20.38 10.70 0.25
C PRO A 93 20.52 10.02 -1.13
N TYR A 94 21.73 9.62 -1.51
CA TYR A 94 22.01 8.94 -2.78
C TYR A 94 21.50 7.50 -2.75
N ASP A 95 21.60 6.83 -1.61
CA ASP A 95 20.98 5.52 -1.41
C ASP A 95 19.47 5.60 -1.56
N LEU A 96 18.81 6.61 -0.97
CA LEU A 96 17.37 6.81 -1.14
C LEU A 96 16.99 7.03 -2.62
N GLN A 97 17.75 7.86 -3.36
CA GLN A 97 17.51 8.05 -4.79
C GLN A 97 17.70 6.74 -5.58
N THR A 98 18.68 5.92 -5.20
CA THR A 98 18.91 4.60 -5.81
C THR A 98 17.72 3.67 -5.56
N MET A 99 17.17 3.66 -4.35
CA MET A 99 15.97 2.88 -4.04
C MET A 99 14.76 3.35 -4.85
N ILE A 100 14.58 4.67 -5.02
CA ILE A 100 13.53 5.23 -5.87
C ILE A 100 13.70 4.78 -7.33
N ASN A 101 14.93 4.79 -7.86
CA ASN A 101 15.18 4.34 -9.23
C ASN A 101 14.85 2.84 -9.41
N ILE A 102 15.24 1.99 -8.45
CA ILE A 102 14.88 0.56 -8.44
C ILE A 102 13.35 0.38 -8.45
N GLN A 103 12.65 1.17 -7.64
CA GLN A 103 11.19 1.17 -7.59
C GLN A 103 10.59 1.46 -8.98
N MET A 104 11.12 2.48 -9.67
CA MET A 104 10.64 2.90 -11.00
C MET A 104 10.98 1.90 -12.09
N ASP A 105 12.16 1.29 -12.05
CA ASP A 105 12.54 0.22 -12.97
C ASP A 105 11.62 -1.00 -12.83
N HIS A 106 11.28 -1.36 -11.59
CA HIS A 106 10.32 -2.42 -11.32
C HIS A 106 8.91 -2.04 -11.80
N ALA A 107 8.47 -0.81 -11.55
CA ALA A 107 7.19 -0.28 -12.03
C ALA A 107 7.09 -0.33 -13.57
N ASN A 108 8.13 0.11 -14.27
CA ASN A 108 8.21 0.08 -15.72
C ASN A 108 8.21 -1.36 -16.27
N LYS A 109 9.02 -2.24 -15.67
CA LYS A 109 9.11 -3.65 -16.05
C LYS A 109 7.77 -4.38 -15.95
N PHE A 110 7.02 -4.10 -14.90
CA PHE A 110 5.75 -4.77 -14.61
C PHE A 110 4.51 -3.93 -14.95
N ARG A 111 4.71 -2.77 -15.59
CA ARG A 111 3.68 -1.89 -16.14
C ARG A 111 2.63 -1.45 -15.11
N TYR A 112 3.06 -1.11 -13.90
CA TYR A 112 2.21 -0.41 -12.93
C TYR A 112 2.73 1.01 -12.71
N THR A 113 1.85 1.91 -12.29
CA THR A 113 2.17 3.32 -12.08
C THR A 113 2.22 3.63 -10.60
N ILE A 114 3.15 4.49 -10.19
CA ILE A 114 3.25 5.00 -8.83
C ILE A 114 2.68 6.41 -8.82
N SER A 115 1.92 6.74 -7.77
CA SER A 115 1.33 8.07 -7.65
C SER A 115 2.40 9.05 -7.17
N GLU A 116 3.00 9.78 -8.11
CA GLU A 116 4.00 10.83 -7.83
C GLU A 116 3.43 11.90 -6.87
N GLN A 117 2.16 12.27 -7.04
CA GLN A 117 1.46 13.26 -6.21
C GLN A 117 1.27 12.82 -4.75
N LYS A 118 1.16 11.51 -4.50
CA LYS A 118 1.00 10.95 -3.16
C LYS A 118 2.34 10.55 -2.53
N SER A 119 3.41 10.58 -3.31
CA SER A 119 4.76 10.21 -2.88
C SER A 119 5.49 11.43 -2.32
N CYS A 120 6.17 11.26 -1.20
CA CYS A 120 6.96 12.33 -0.58
C CYS A 120 8.15 11.76 0.18
N VAL A 121 9.12 12.63 0.49
CA VAL A 121 10.30 12.28 1.27
C VAL A 121 10.29 13.05 2.59
N LEU A 122 10.33 12.34 3.72
CA LEU A 122 10.52 12.94 5.03
C LEU A 122 12.01 12.89 5.41
N LYS A 123 12.62 14.07 5.59
CA LYS A 123 14.00 14.19 6.06
C LYS A 123 14.04 14.21 7.59
N ILE A 124 14.59 13.16 8.21
CA ILE A 124 14.70 13.07 9.68
C ILE A 124 16.16 13.27 10.07
N GLY A 125 16.46 14.34 10.81
CA GLY A 125 17.81 14.63 11.29
C GLY A 125 18.80 15.10 10.22
N ASP A 126 18.40 15.12 8.94
CA ASP A 126 19.21 15.56 7.82
C ASP A 126 18.99 17.05 7.50
N LYS A 127 20.09 17.80 7.44
CA LYS A 127 20.14 19.23 7.09
C LYS A 127 20.62 19.46 5.65
N SER A 128 20.94 18.42 4.91
CA SER A 128 21.44 18.52 3.55
C SER A 128 20.38 19.13 2.61
N GLU A 129 20.88 19.88 1.63
CA GLU A 129 20.11 20.31 0.48
C GLU A 129 20.20 19.27 -0.62
N HIS A 130 19.47 18.16 -0.45
CA HIS A 130 19.27 17.16 -1.50
C HIS A 130 17.83 17.20 -2.01
N SER A 131 17.66 16.90 -3.29
CA SER A 131 16.36 16.77 -3.95
C SER A 131 16.24 15.39 -4.56
N TRP A 132 15.12 14.72 -4.31
CA TRP A 132 14.83 13.41 -4.90
C TRP A 132 13.86 13.54 -6.05
N TYR A 133 14.01 12.66 -7.02
CA TYR A 133 13.26 12.66 -8.24
C TYR A 133 12.64 11.29 -8.47
N MET A 134 11.37 11.28 -8.86
CA MET A 134 10.67 10.11 -9.37
C MET A 134 10.40 10.39 -10.83
N ASN A 135 11.07 9.66 -11.73
CA ASN A 135 11.26 10.07 -13.13
C ASN A 135 11.87 11.48 -13.18
N ASP A 136 11.21 12.41 -13.88
CA ASP A 136 11.62 13.82 -14.00
C ASP A 136 10.94 14.73 -12.97
N GLN A 137 10.05 14.18 -12.12
CA GLN A 137 9.31 14.98 -11.14
C GLN A 137 10.03 15.00 -9.80
N LYS A 138 10.35 16.21 -9.30
CA LYS A 138 10.89 16.40 -7.96
C LYS A 138 9.84 16.00 -6.91
N LEU A 139 10.23 15.12 -5.99
CA LEU A 139 9.38 14.71 -4.87
C LEU A 139 9.26 15.84 -3.84
N ASN A 140 8.05 15.98 -3.28
CA ASN A 140 7.82 16.92 -2.19
C ASN A 140 8.54 16.44 -0.92
N THR A 141 9.13 17.39 -0.18
CA THR A 141 9.79 17.14 1.10
C THR A 141 9.08 17.88 2.24
N PRO A 142 7.89 17.41 2.67
CA PRO A 142 7.12 18.09 3.69
C PRO A 142 7.71 17.90 5.10
N ILE A 143 7.34 18.79 6.02
CA ILE A 143 7.68 18.70 7.45
C ILE A 143 6.89 17.55 8.12
N ASN A 144 5.71 17.23 7.60
CA ASN A 144 4.88 16.15 8.11
C ASN A 144 4.28 15.33 6.96
N ALA A 145 4.07 14.03 7.22
CA ALA A 145 3.30 13.17 6.33
C ALA A 145 2.58 12.08 7.13
N THR A 146 1.47 11.60 6.58
CA THR A 146 0.68 10.51 7.16
C THR A 146 1.01 9.22 6.44
N HIS A 147 1.48 8.22 7.19
CA HIS A 147 1.75 6.88 6.66
C HIS A 147 0.97 5.86 7.50
N LEU A 148 0.12 5.04 6.85
CA LEU A 148 -0.77 4.07 7.51
C LEU A 148 -1.64 4.71 8.62
N GLY A 149 -2.06 5.95 8.38
CA GLY A 149 -2.83 6.79 9.29
C GLY A 149 -2.03 7.36 10.48
N ILE A 150 -0.75 7.02 10.63
CA ILE A 150 0.12 7.61 11.66
C ILE A 150 0.76 8.86 11.07
N LYS A 151 0.47 10.01 11.67
CA LYS A 151 1.13 11.26 11.32
C LYS A 151 2.57 11.25 11.85
N ARG A 152 3.52 11.52 10.97
CA ARG A 152 4.94 11.69 11.28
C ARG A 152 5.27 13.17 11.11
N ASP A 153 5.98 13.72 12.08
CA ASP A 153 6.44 15.11 12.08
C ASP A 153 7.93 15.12 12.41
N ILE A 154 8.74 15.75 11.56
CA ILE A 154 10.21 15.78 11.68
C ILE A 154 10.70 16.60 12.88
N ASN A 155 9.89 17.54 13.39
CA ASN A 155 10.25 18.46 14.47
C ASN A 155 9.78 17.95 15.84
N SER A 156 8.74 17.11 15.89
CA SER A 156 8.23 16.58 17.16
C SER A 156 9.11 15.44 17.69
N LYS A 157 9.56 15.54 18.95
CA LYS A 157 10.11 14.39 19.69
C LYS A 157 8.98 13.38 19.93
N PHE A 158 8.78 12.47 18.99
CA PHE A 158 7.82 11.35 19.03
C PHE A 158 6.39 11.75 19.45
N GLY A 159 5.56 12.05 18.44
CA GLY A 159 4.16 12.52 18.53
C GLY A 159 3.11 11.62 19.20
N VAL A 160 3.44 10.84 20.24
CA VAL A 160 2.44 10.10 21.02
C VAL A 160 1.39 11.04 21.63
N LYS A 161 1.80 12.25 22.05
CA LYS A 161 0.90 13.25 22.65
C LYS A 161 -0.15 13.81 21.70
N GLU A 162 0.11 13.83 20.39
CA GLU A 162 -0.83 14.37 19.38
C GLU A 162 -1.58 13.25 18.65
N VAL A 163 -0.89 12.15 18.33
CA VAL A 163 -1.48 11.02 17.60
C VAL A 163 -2.60 10.34 18.40
N VAL A 164 -2.43 10.16 19.72
CA VAL A 164 -3.45 9.46 20.53
C VAL A 164 -4.77 10.25 20.57
N PRO A 165 -4.80 11.56 20.91
CA PRO A 165 -6.02 12.36 20.83
C PRO A 165 -6.67 12.38 19.44
N ASP A 166 -5.88 12.51 18.37
CA ASP A 166 -6.39 12.53 16.99
C ASP A 166 -7.06 11.20 16.59
N ARG A 167 -6.48 10.08 17.02
CA ARG A 167 -7.08 8.75 16.80
C ARG A 167 -8.36 8.57 17.60
N ILE A 168 -8.40 9.03 18.85
CA ILE A 168 -9.64 9.04 19.66
C ILE A 168 -10.71 9.87 18.97
N GLN A 169 -10.35 11.05 18.44
CA GLN A 169 -11.30 11.92 17.75
C GLN A 169 -11.82 11.28 16.46
N THR A 170 -10.94 10.66 15.67
CA THR A 170 -11.33 9.95 14.44
C THR A 170 -12.25 8.80 14.76
N ALA A 171 -11.93 7.97 15.77
CA ALA A 171 -12.78 6.87 16.20
C ALA A 171 -14.18 7.37 16.62
N ARG A 172 -14.26 8.45 17.41
CA ARG A 172 -15.54 9.06 17.79
C ARG A 172 -16.35 9.51 16.57
N LYS A 173 -15.73 10.23 15.64
CA LYS A 173 -16.38 10.68 14.39
C LYS A 173 -16.90 9.49 13.58
N THR A 174 -16.10 8.44 13.42
CA THR A 174 -16.50 7.22 12.72
C THR A 174 -17.66 6.52 13.41
N VAL A 175 -17.64 6.40 14.74
CA VAL A 175 -18.76 5.81 15.49
C VAL A 175 -20.04 6.61 15.27
N TYR A 176 -20.01 7.94 15.38
CA TYR A 176 -21.18 8.78 15.12
C TYR A 176 -21.68 8.68 13.68
N ALA A 177 -20.78 8.60 12.70
CA ALA A 177 -21.17 8.40 11.30
C ALA A 177 -21.86 7.04 11.08
N LEU A 178 -21.41 5.99 11.79
CA LEU A 178 -21.98 4.65 11.68
C LEU A 178 -23.26 4.46 12.51
N MET A 179 -23.57 5.35 13.45
CA MET A 179 -24.84 5.29 14.19
C MET A 179 -26.05 5.38 13.25
N GLY A 180 -25.99 6.23 12.20
CA GLY A 180 -27.04 6.29 11.18
C GLY A 180 -27.17 5.01 10.34
N ALA A 181 -26.14 4.16 10.33
CA ALA A 181 -26.11 2.85 9.69
C ALA A 181 -26.36 1.70 10.68
N GLY A 182 -26.86 1.98 11.89
CA GLY A 182 -27.25 0.97 12.87
C GLY A 182 -26.19 0.61 13.92
N LEU A 183 -25.01 1.24 13.92
CA LEU A 183 -24.00 1.05 14.97
C LEU A 183 -24.39 1.82 16.25
N TYR A 184 -25.35 1.30 17.00
CA TYR A 184 -25.58 1.74 18.38
C TYR A 184 -24.86 0.79 19.35
N GLY A 185 -24.41 1.32 20.49
CA GLY A 185 -23.67 0.54 21.50
C GLY A 185 -24.51 -0.53 22.18
N LEU A 186 -24.81 -0.36 23.47
CA LEU A 186 -25.52 -1.36 24.30
C LEU A 186 -26.94 -1.73 23.79
N ASN A 187 -27.55 -0.90 22.93
CA ASN A 187 -28.89 -1.09 22.37
C ASN A 187 -28.91 -1.13 20.82
N GLY A 188 -27.78 -1.44 20.17
CA GLY A 188 -27.70 -1.56 18.71
C GLY A 188 -28.39 -2.79 18.16
N ILE A 189 -29.10 -2.60 17.06
CA ILE A 189 -29.65 -3.67 16.26
C ILE A 189 -28.46 -4.49 15.75
N ASN A 190 -28.44 -5.79 16.05
CA ASN A 190 -27.43 -6.71 15.54
C ASN A 190 -27.33 -6.56 14.00
N PRO A 191 -26.12 -6.54 13.39
CA PRO A 191 -25.97 -6.40 11.94
C PRO A 191 -26.81 -7.39 11.12
N LYS A 192 -27.17 -8.56 11.69
CA LYS A 192 -28.08 -9.53 11.08
C LYS A 192 -29.52 -9.04 10.90
N VAL A 193 -29.98 -8.05 11.66
CA VAL A 193 -31.37 -7.52 11.61
C VAL A 193 -31.47 -6.16 10.91
N SER A 194 -30.34 -5.51 10.60
CA SER A 194 -30.31 -4.20 9.94
C SER A 194 -30.51 -4.26 8.42
N VAL A 195 -30.50 -5.45 7.81
CA VAL A 195 -30.72 -5.64 6.37
C VAL A 195 -31.91 -6.59 6.18
N THR A 196 -33.09 -6.10 6.55
CA THR A 196 -34.40 -6.61 6.15
C THR A 196 -35.30 -5.42 5.94
#